data_AF-A0A7Y0DDT4-F1
#
_entry.id   AF-A0A7Y0DDT4-F1
#
_cell.length_a   1.000
_cell.length_b   1.000
_cell.length_c   1.000
_cell.angle_alpha   90.00
_cell.angle_beta   90.00
_cell.angle_gamma   90.00
#
_symmetry.space_group_name_H-M   'P 1'
#
loop_
_entity.id
_entity.type
_entity.pdbx_description
1 polymer ?
#
loop_
_entity_poly.entity_id
_entity_poly.type
_entity_poly.pdbx_seq_one_letter_code
_entity_poly.pdbx_strand_id
1 'polypeptide(L)' 'LDPALSLHCLRHSYVTHLIEFGYPERFVQEQVGHAYASTTAIYASVSNDFKTKTLQAALKRVYAPTEQEDHR' A
#
# COMPACT_ATOMS: atom_id res chain seq x y z
N LEU A 1 -7.40 -9.54 -27.74
CA LEU A 1 -7.39 -9.03 -26.36
C LEU A 1 -8.31 -7.82 -26.31
N ASP A 2 -8.99 -7.60 -25.19
CA ASP A 2 -9.76 -6.37 -24.97
C ASP A 2 -8.83 -5.15 -25.20
N PRO A 3 -9.24 -4.11 -25.96
CA PRO A 3 -8.43 -2.91 -26.17
C PRO A 3 -7.98 -2.21 -24.88
N ALA A 4 -8.71 -2.40 -23.78
CA ALA A 4 -8.33 -1.89 -22.47
C ALA A 4 -7.18 -2.68 -21.81
N LEU A 5 -6.92 -3.91 -22.24
CA LEU A 5 -5.83 -4.74 -21.69
C LEU A 5 -4.52 -4.41 -22.39
N SER A 6 -3.65 -3.69 -21.68
CA SER A 6 -2.31 -3.31 -22.13
C SER A 6 -1.24 -3.68 -21.09
N LEU A 7 0.05 -3.56 -21.45
CA LEU A 7 1.17 -3.72 -20.51
C LEU A 7 1.08 -2.76 -19.31
N HIS A 8 0.39 -1.62 -19.47
CA HIS A 8 0.14 -0.70 -18.38
C HIS A 8 -0.73 -1.33 -17.28
N CYS A 9 -1.66 -2.22 -17.63
CA CYS A 9 -2.46 -2.96 -16.65
C CYS A 9 -1.58 -3.87 -15.79
N LEU A 10 -0.59 -4.55 -16.39
CA LEU A 10 0.37 -5.37 -15.63
C LEU A 10 1.22 -4.52 -14.69
N ARG A 11 1.72 -3.37 -15.17
CA ARG A 11 2.43 -2.40 -14.31
C ARG A 11 1.56 -1.94 -13.15
N HIS A 12 0.29 -1.69 -13.41
CA HIS A 12 -0.66 -1.30 -12.36
C HIS A 12 -0.84 -2.41 -11.33
N SER A 13 -1.12 -3.64 -11.76
CA SER A 13 -1.25 -4.78 -10.85
C SER A 13 0.01 -4.99 -10.02
N TYR A 14 1.19 -4.89 -10.63
CA TYR A 14 2.48 -5.01 -9.95
C TYR A 14 2.65 -3.97 -8.83
N VAL A 15 2.44 -2.68 -9.15
CA VAL A 15 2.61 -1.60 -8.18
C VAL A 15 1.58 -1.69 -7.06
N THR A 16 0.32 -1.94 -7.38
CA THR A 16 -0.75 -2.09 -6.38
C THR A 16 -0.42 -3.22 -5.39
N HIS A 17 0.04 -4.38 -5.87
CA HIS A 17 0.44 -5.48 -4.98
C HIS A 17 1.63 -5.14 -4.07
N LEU A 18 2.65 -4.44 -4.57
CA LEU A 18 3.76 -4.02 -3.72
C LEU A 18 3.31 -3.08 -2.59
N ILE A 19 2.39 -2.15 -2.89
CA ILE A 19 1.81 -1.26 -1.88
C ILE A 19 0.98 -2.06 -0.87
N GLU A 20 0.12 -2.98 -1.33
CA GLU A 20 -0.71 -3.79 -0.45
C GLU A 20 0.09 -4.77 0.43
N PHE A 21 1.29 -5.15 0.00
CA PHE A 21 2.22 -5.96 0.80
C PHE A 21 3.09 -5.12 1.75
N GLY A 22 2.94 -3.79 1.75
CA GLY A 22 3.65 -2.90 2.67
C GLY A 22 5.11 -2.65 2.29
N TYR A 23 5.49 -2.80 1.02
CA TYR A 23 6.83 -2.40 0.57
C TYR A 23 7.01 -0.88 0.69
N PRO A 24 8.22 -0.40 1.03
CA PRO A 24 8.50 1.03 1.14
C PRO A 24 8.24 1.77 -0.17
N GLU A 25 7.63 2.96 -0.11
CA GLU A 25 7.22 3.74 -1.28
C GLU A 25 8.38 4.10 -2.22
N ARG A 26 9.56 4.37 -1.66
CA ARG A 26 10.78 4.64 -2.43
C ARG A 26 11.24 3.42 -3.20
N PHE A 27 11.18 2.23 -2.59
CA PHE A 27 11.50 0.98 -3.27
C PHE A 27 10.56 0.74 -4.44
N VAL A 28 9.25 0.91 -4.23
CA VAL A 28 8.25 0.76 -5.29
C VAL A 28 8.50 1.73 -6.44
N GLN A 29 8.83 2.99 -6.13
CA GLN A 29 9.16 4.03 -7.13
C GLN A 29 10.40 3.66 -7.96
N GLU A 30 11.47 3.21 -7.31
CA GLU A 30 12.72 2.81 -7.98
C GLU A 30 12.49 1.61 -8.90
N GLN A 31 11.69 0.63 -8.47
CA GLN A 31 11.38 -0.57 -9.27
C GLN A 31 10.64 -0.29 -10.57
N VAL A 32 9.89 0.81 -10.63
CA VAL A 32 9.18 1.24 -11.85
C VAL A 32 9.87 2.35 -12.62
N GLY A 33 11.02 2.82 -12.11
CA GLY A 33 11.89 3.80 -12.75
C GLY A 33 11.31 5.21 -12.80
N HIS A 34 10.44 5.59 -11.87
CA HIS A 34 9.85 6.93 -11.86
C HIS A 34 10.75 7.95 -11.14
N ALA A 35 11.01 9.09 -11.79
CA ALA A 35 11.77 10.19 -11.19
C ALA A 35 11.00 10.89 -10.06
N TYR A 36 9.67 10.92 -10.12
CA TYR A 36 8.81 11.60 -9.15
C TYR A 36 7.82 10.64 -8.50
N ALA A 37 7.67 10.75 -7.18
CA ALA A 37 6.72 9.93 -6.43
C ALA A 37 5.26 10.14 -6.88
N SER A 38 4.93 11.35 -7.35
CA SER A 38 3.60 11.67 -7.91
C SER A 38 3.25 10.80 -9.12
N THR A 39 4.23 10.41 -9.94
CA THR A 39 4.02 9.50 -11.07
C THR A 39 3.73 8.07 -10.60
N THR A 40 4.30 7.64 -9.47
CA THR A 40 3.99 6.32 -8.86
C THR A 40 2.65 6.35 -8.13
N ALA A 41 2.26 7.49 -7.56
CA ALA A 41 1.03 7.63 -6.79
C ALA A 41 -0.25 7.35 -7.59
N ILE A 42 -0.22 7.44 -8.93
CA ILE A 42 -1.38 7.10 -9.78
C ILE A 42 -1.80 5.62 -9.62
N TYR A 43 -0.88 4.75 -9.20
CA TYR A 43 -1.12 3.32 -8.98
C TYR A 43 -1.54 2.98 -7.53
N ALA A 44 -1.58 3.98 -6.65
CA ALA A 44 -1.95 3.82 -5.24
C ALA A 44 -3.48 3.77 -5.02
N SER A 45 -4.24 3.46 -6.07
CA SER A 45 -5.68 3.15 -5.99
C SER A 45 -5.90 1.74 -5.44
N VAL A 46 -5.42 1.50 -4.22
CA VAL A 46 -5.54 0.23 -3.49
C VAL A 46 -6.99 -0.10 -3.12
N SER A 47 -7.24 -1.36 -2.81
CA SER A 47 -8.58 -1.86 -2.45
C SER A 47 -9.15 -1.18 -1.19
N ASN A 48 -10.48 -1.11 -1.09
CA ASN A 48 -11.17 -0.58 0.09
C ASN A 48 -10.89 -1.42 1.35
N ASP A 49 -10.70 -2.72 1.17
CA ASP A 49 -10.31 -3.65 2.23
C ASP A 49 -8.94 -3.29 2.81
N PHE A 50 -7.94 -3.08 1.94
CA PHE A 50 -6.61 -2.64 2.38
C PHE A 50 -6.64 -1.31 3.14
N LYS A 51 -7.39 -0.32 2.65
CA LYS A 51 -7.55 0.99 3.33
C LYS A 51 -8.15 0.82 4.73
N THR A 52 -9.21 0.01 4.83
CA THR A 52 -9.89 -0.27 6.10
C THR A 52 -8.94 -0.96 7.10
N LYS A 53 -8.23 -2.01 6.66
CA LYS A 53 -7.26 -2.73 7.49
C LYS A 53 -6.12 -1.82 7.97
N THR A 54 -5.61 -0.97 7.08
CA THR A 54 -4.54 -0.01 7.40
C THR A 54 -4.99 0.97 8.47
N LEU A 55 -6.19 1.55 8.33
CA LEU A 55 -6.76 2.44 9.33
C LEU A 55 -6.97 1.73 10.66
N GLN A 56 -7.56 0.53 10.66
CA GLN A 56 -7.77 -0.26 11.87
C GLN A 56 -6.45 -0.59 12.59
N ALA A 57 -5.41 -0.97 11.86
CA ALA A 57 -4.09 -1.24 12.43
C ALA A 57 -3.47 0.01 13.07
N ALA A 58 -3.60 1.17 12.40
CA ALA A 58 -3.14 2.45 12.94
C ALA A 58 -3.90 2.84 14.23
N LEU A 59 -5.23 2.71 14.23
CA LEU A 59 -6.07 2.97 15.40
C LEU A 59 -5.72 2.01 16.56
N LYS A 60 -5.55 0.71 16.28
CA LYS A 60 -5.14 -0.26 17.29
C LYS A 60 -3.80 0.13 17.93
N ARG A 61 -2.84 0.62 17.15
CA ARG A 61 -1.54 1.05 17.69
C ARG A 61 -1.63 2.25 18.64
N VAL A 62 -2.57 3.16 18.42
CA VAL A 62 -2.74 4.38 19.22
C VAL A 62 -3.63 4.15 20.44
N TYR A 63 -4.68 3.34 20.30
CA TYR A 63 -5.74 3.20 21.31
C TYR A 63 -5.78 1.84 22.01
N ALA A 64 -4.92 0.88 21.65
CA ALA A 64 -4.85 -0.36 22.42
C ALA A 64 -4.31 -0.05 23.84
N PRO A 65 -4.98 -0.53 24.90
CA PRO A 65 -4.44 -0.40 26.25
C PRO A 65 -3.08 -1.10 26.30
N THR A 66 -2.09 -0.43 26.88
CA THR A 66 -0.82 -1.07 27.26
C THR A 66 -1.15 -2.14 28.29
N GLU A 67 -1.09 -3.41 27.92
CA GLU A 67 -1.14 -4.54 28.87
C GLU A 67 0.17 -4.57 29.69
N GLN A 68 0.39 -3.54 30.51
CA GLN A 68 1.48 -3.44 31.46
C GLN A 68 0.97 -2.70 32.69
N GLU A 69 0.18 -3.38 33.52
CA GLU A 69 -0.03 -3.10 34.96
C GLU A 69 -0.90 -4.22 35.57
N ASP A 70 -0.43 -5.48 35.51
CA ASP A 70 -1.06 -6.57 36.30
C ASP A 70 -0.04 -7.59 36.83
N HIS A 71 1.15 -7.14 37.24
CA HIS A 71 2.10 -8.00 37.97
C HIS A 71 2.95 -7.16 38.94
N ARG A 72 2.33 -6.58 39.96
CA ARG A 72 2.94 -6.32 41.28
C ARG A 72 1.88 -6.28 42.37
#